data_AF-A0A3A5UQF4-F1
#
_entry.id   AF-A0A3A5UQF4-F1
#
_cell.length_a   1.000
_cell.length_b   1.000
_cell.length_c   1.000
_cell.angle_alpha   90.00
_cell.angle_beta   90.00
_cell.angle_gamma   90.00
#
_symmetry.space_group_name_H-M   'P 1'
#
loop_
_entity.id
_entity.type
_entity.pdbx_description
1 polymer ?
#
loop_
_entity_poly.entity_id
_entity_poly.type
_entity_poly.pdbx_seq_one_letter_code
_entity_poly.pdbx_strand_id
1 'polypeptide(L)'
;PEQEVHLYAVHKDLPMHHEECPHARGALRWRHRDLVAQMEADVPGTRHGLLRMADNIKELRNQIIELGGHESRPSPPVSCPVCGSMTSNDQCKACEMRDMVKKEMEK
;
A
#
# COMPACT_ATOMS: atom_id res chain seq x y z
N PRO A 1 -5.38 -9.61 13.08
CA PRO A 1 -4.39 -8.55 13.40
C PRO A 1 -2.92 -9.00 13.30
N GLU A 2 -1.93 -8.10 13.13
CA GLU A 2 -0.50 -8.48 12.97
C GLU A 2 0.01 -9.35 14.14
N GLN A 3 -0.40 -9.05 15.37
CA GLN A 3 -0.05 -9.82 16.57
C GLN A 3 -0.57 -11.26 16.53
N GLU A 4 -1.81 -11.46 16.07
CA GLU A 4 -2.40 -12.80 15.94
C GLU A 4 -1.72 -13.61 14.85
N VAL A 5 -1.35 -12.98 13.73
CA VAL A 5 -0.59 -13.62 12.64
C VAL A 5 0.78 -14.07 13.14
N HIS A 6 1.46 -13.20 13.90
CA HIS A 6 2.76 -13.54 14.50
C HIS A 6 2.62 -14.68 15.52
N LEU A 7 1.65 -14.61 16.43
CA LEU A 7 1.39 -15.67 17.41
C LEU A 7 1.12 -17.01 16.74
N TYR A 8 0.29 -17.01 15.69
CA TYR A 8 -0.01 -18.22 14.93
C TYR A 8 1.24 -18.80 14.26
N ALA A 9 2.06 -17.95 13.64
CA ALA A 9 3.29 -18.38 12.98
C ALA A 9 4.30 -18.98 13.96
N VAL A 10 4.47 -18.37 15.14
CA VAL A 10 5.27 -18.93 16.24
C VAL A 10 4.71 -20.26 16.71
N HIS A 11 3.38 -20.34 16.94
CA HIS A 11 2.72 -21.56 17.38
C HIS A 11 2.86 -22.72 16.38
N LYS A 12 2.94 -22.41 15.09
CA LYS A 12 3.11 -23.38 14.00
C LYS A 12 4.57 -23.62 13.60
N ASP A 13 5.53 -23.02 14.32
CA ASP A 13 6.96 -23.11 14.02
C ASP A 13 7.29 -22.80 12.55
N LEU A 14 6.62 -21.78 12.00
CA LEU A 14 6.83 -21.38 10.61
C LEU A 14 8.17 -20.66 10.46
N PRO A 15 8.93 -20.92 9.38
CA PRO A 15 10.17 -20.18 9.12
C PRO A 15 9.85 -18.71 8.89
N MET A 16 10.40 -17.84 9.77
CA MET A 16 10.21 -16.39 9.71
C MET A 16 11.55 -15.67 9.75
N HIS A 17 11.68 -14.64 8.93
CA HIS A 17 12.79 -13.70 8.98
C HIS A 17 12.43 -12.53 9.90
N HIS A 18 13.04 -12.45 11.08
CA HIS A 18 12.71 -11.45 12.10
C HIS A 18 13.44 -10.11 11.92
N GLU A 19 14.45 -10.03 11.06
CA GLU A 19 15.22 -8.80 10.93
C GLU A 19 14.49 -7.74 10.10
N GLU A 20 14.72 -6.49 10.46
CA GLU A 20 14.21 -5.34 9.74
C GLU A 20 15.18 -4.88 8.65
N CYS A 21 14.67 -4.31 7.57
CA CYS A 21 15.51 -3.68 6.56
C CYS A 21 16.32 -2.52 7.18
N PRO A 22 17.65 -2.44 6.97
CA PRO A 22 18.48 -1.36 7.49
C PRO A 22 18.00 0.05 7.10
N HIS A 23 17.32 0.17 5.95
CA HIS A 23 16.75 1.42 5.44
C HIS A 23 15.33 1.71 5.94
N ALA A 24 14.73 0.85 6.76
CA ALA A 24 13.36 1.03 7.23
C ALA A 24 13.23 2.06 8.38
N ARG A 25 14.32 2.34 9.09
CA ARG A 25 14.31 3.29 10.22
C ARG A 25 13.93 4.68 9.74
N GLY A 26 13.01 5.32 10.47
CA GLY A 26 12.49 6.65 10.13
C GLY A 26 11.38 6.65 9.06
N ALA A 27 11.00 5.49 8.50
CA ALA A 27 9.89 5.44 7.55
C ALA A 27 8.57 5.84 8.23
N LEU A 28 7.82 6.74 7.58
CA LEU A 28 6.57 7.30 8.10
C LEU A 28 5.54 6.23 8.50
N ARG A 29 5.55 5.08 7.81
CA ARG A 29 4.70 3.92 8.12
C ARG A 29 4.87 3.43 9.56
N TRP A 30 6.06 3.53 10.16
CA TRP A 30 6.28 3.15 11.56
C TRP A 30 5.46 4.02 12.52
N ARG A 31 5.49 5.35 12.31
CA ARG A 31 4.72 6.30 13.13
C ARG A 31 3.22 6.06 13.02
N HIS A 32 2.72 5.77 11.81
CA HIS A 32 1.30 5.45 11.62
C HIS A 32 0.91 4.13 12.29
N ARG A 33 1.76 3.09 12.21
CA ARG A 33 1.49 1.81 12.89
C ARG A 33 1.40 1.99 14.40
N ASP A 34 2.29 2.78 14.98
CA ASP A 34 2.30 3.07 16.42
C ASP A 34 1.04 3.82 16.86
N LEU A 35 0.66 4.88 16.12
CA LEU A 35 -0.58 5.61 16.37
C LEU A 35 -1.81 4.68 16.35
N VAL A 36 -1.95 3.87 15.31
CA VAL A 36 -3.06 2.91 15.18
C VAL A 36 -3.03 1.86 16.30
N ALA A 37 -1.84 1.46 16.75
CA ALA A 37 -1.70 0.53 17.87
C ALA A 37 -2.12 1.13 19.20
N GLN A 38 -1.80 2.41 19.46
CA GLN A 38 -2.26 3.14 20.64
C GLN A 38 -3.80 3.24 20.65
N MET A 39 -4.40 3.64 19.53
CA MET A 39 -5.87 3.73 19.44
C MET A 39 -6.56 2.37 19.65
N GLU A 40 -5.97 1.26 19.17
CA GLU A 40 -6.51 -0.08 19.43
C GLU A 40 -6.40 -0.49 20.90
N ALA A 41 -5.30 -0.10 21.57
CA ALA A 41 -5.12 -0.37 22.99
C ALA A 41 -6.14 0.40 23.85
N ASP A 42 -6.44 1.63 23.46
CA ASP A 42 -7.43 2.48 24.14
C ASP A 42 -8.87 2.01 23.86
N VAL A 43 -9.17 1.64 22.61
CA VAL A 43 -10.50 1.18 22.17
C VAL A 43 -10.35 -0.09 21.31
N PRO A 44 -10.61 -1.27 21.89
CA PRO A 44 -10.55 -2.54 21.16
C PRO A 44 -11.49 -2.56 19.95
N GLY A 45 -10.97 -3.00 18.81
CA GLY A 45 -11.72 -3.04 17.55
C GLY A 45 -11.52 -1.82 16.64
N THR A 46 -10.75 -0.81 17.06
CA THR A 46 -10.42 0.37 16.24
C THR A 46 -9.85 0.01 14.86
N ARG A 47 -8.94 -0.96 14.78
CA ARG A 47 -8.35 -1.44 13.51
C ARG A 47 -9.42 -1.90 12.52
N HIS A 48 -10.38 -2.70 13.01
CA HIS A 48 -11.51 -3.17 12.20
C HIS A 48 -12.48 -2.04 11.86
N GLY A 49 -12.71 -1.12 12.80
CA GLY A 49 -13.53 0.08 12.58
C GLY A 49 -12.97 0.98 11.48
N LEU A 50 -11.66 1.23 11.47
CA LEU A 50 -10.96 2.02 10.45
C LEU A 50 -11.03 1.33 9.07
N LEU A 51 -10.84 0.02 9.01
CA LEU A 51 -10.97 -0.73 7.76
C LEU A 51 -12.40 -0.63 7.20
N ARG A 52 -13.40 -0.88 8.05
CA ARG A 52 -14.82 -0.77 7.67
C ARG A 52 -15.16 0.65 7.20
N MET A 53 -14.67 1.68 7.87
CA MET A 53 -14.84 3.07 7.44
C MET A 53 -14.26 3.28 6.03
N ALA A 54 -13.04 2.80 5.78
CA ALA A 54 -12.41 2.93 4.46
C ALA A 54 -13.20 2.20 3.37
N ASP A 55 -13.79 1.04 3.67
CA ASP A 55 -14.65 0.32 2.74
C ASP A 55 -15.97 1.05 2.48
N ASN A 56 -16.63 1.57 3.52
CA ASN A 56 -17.83 2.40 3.38
C ASN A 56 -17.57 3.65 2.51
N ILE A 57 -16.39 4.27 2.62
CA ILE A 57 -16.01 5.41 1.76
C ILE A 57 -15.91 4.99 0.29
N LYS A 58 -15.39 3.80 0.00
CA LYS A 58 -15.34 3.27 -1.38
C LYS A 58 -16.74 3.00 -1.93
N GLU A 59 -17.65 2.49 -1.10
CA GLU A 59 -19.05 2.28 -1.47
C GLU A 59 -19.75 3.60 -1.77
N LEU A 60 -19.60 4.60 -0.90
CA LEU A 60 -20.13 5.95 -1.13
C LEU A 60 -19.59 6.55 -2.44
N ARG A 61 -18.30 6.39 -2.73
CA ARG A 61 -17.72 6.82 -4.01
C ARG A 61 -18.42 6.14 -5.20
N ASN A 62 -18.70 4.84 -5.11
CA ASN A 62 -19.38 4.12 -6.20
C ASN A 62 -20.82 4.63 -6.39
N GLN A 63 -21.55 4.90 -5.31
CA GLN A 63 -22.90 5.49 -5.37
C GLN A 63 -22.88 6.88 -6.02
N ILE A 64 -21.90 7.72 -5.69
CA ILE A 64 -21.72 9.04 -6.32
C ILE A 64 -21.53 8.91 -7.83
N ILE A 65 -20.75 7.92 -8.28
CA ILE A 65 -20.53 7.63 -9.70
C ILE A 65 -21.83 7.20 -10.38
N GLU A 66 -22.63 6.34 -9.75
CA GLU A 66 -23.93 5.88 -10.27
C GLU A 66 -24.94 7.03 -10.42
N LEU A 67 -24.88 8.02 -9.52
CA LEU A 67 -25.72 9.21 -9.54
C LEU A 67 -25.25 10.29 -10.55
N GLY A 68 -24.24 10.00 -11.37
CA GLY A 68 -23.73 10.90 -12.41
C GLY A 68 -22.59 11.81 -11.97
N GLY A 69 -22.02 11.60 -10.77
CA GLY A 69 -20.82 12.27 -10.29
C GLY A 69 -19.57 11.74 -10.99
N HIS A 70 -19.32 12.17 -12.23
CA HIS A 70 -18.19 11.71 -13.05
C HIS A 70 -16.96 12.62 -13.02
N GLU A 71 -16.97 13.69 -12.21
CA GLU A 71 -15.86 14.62 -12.20
C GLU A 71 -14.58 13.97 -11.63
N SER A 72 -13.51 14.00 -12.43
CA SER A 72 -12.10 13.72 -12.08
C SER A 72 -11.61 12.26 -11.99
N ARG A 73 -12.26 11.27 -12.67
CA ARG A 73 -11.59 9.96 -12.79
C ARG A 73 -10.40 10.06 -13.77
N PRO A 74 -9.17 9.72 -13.36
CA PRO A 74 -8.05 9.66 -14.30
C PRO A 74 -8.32 8.59 -15.36
N SER A 75 -7.76 8.80 -16.56
CA SER A 75 -7.83 7.83 -17.65
C SER A 75 -7.43 6.43 -17.18
N PRO A 76 -8.06 5.36 -17.72
CA PRO A 76 -7.66 4.01 -17.41
C PRO A 76 -6.16 3.80 -17.66
N PRO A 77 -5.48 3.01 -16.82
CA PRO A 77 -4.07 2.71 -17.04
C PRO A 77 -3.87 1.93 -18.34
N VAL A 78 -2.76 2.19 -19.02
CA VAL A 78 -2.34 1.57 -20.28
C VAL A 78 -1.16 0.62 -20.06
N SER A 79 -0.85 -0.20 -21.05
CA SER A 79 0.29 -1.12 -21.00
C SER A 79 1.60 -0.39 -21.33
N CYS A 80 2.63 -0.58 -20.52
CA CYS A 80 3.95 0.00 -20.79
C CYS A 80 4.57 -0.61 -22.05
N PRO A 81 5.06 0.21 -23.01
CA PRO A 81 5.60 -0.29 -24.27
C PRO A 81 6.90 -1.11 -24.11
N VAL A 82 7.60 -1.00 -22.98
CA VAL A 82 8.88 -1.69 -22.73
C VAL A 82 8.71 -3.05 -22.06
N CYS A 83 7.88 -3.12 -21.01
CA CYS A 83 7.75 -4.34 -20.19
C CYS A 83 6.33 -4.91 -20.12
N GLY A 84 5.34 -4.26 -20.73
CA GLY A 84 3.93 -4.69 -20.71
C GLY A 84 3.20 -4.51 -19.37
N SER A 85 3.85 -3.92 -18.35
CA SER A 85 3.21 -3.66 -17.05
C SER A 85 2.25 -2.47 -17.12
N MET A 86 1.20 -2.49 -16.29
CA MET A 86 0.23 -1.38 -16.23
C MET A 86 0.88 -0.08 -15.76
N THR A 87 0.51 1.03 -16.39
CA THR A 87 0.98 2.37 -16.04
C THR A 87 -0.05 3.45 -16.40
N SER A 88 -0.04 4.56 -15.68
CA SER A 88 -0.82 5.76 -16.03
C SER A 88 -0.02 6.78 -16.84
N ASN A 89 1.26 6.48 -17.13
CA ASN A 89 2.17 7.33 -17.90
C ASN A 89 2.52 6.64 -19.23
N ASP A 90 3.32 7.31 -20.08
CA ASP A 90 3.81 6.73 -21.34
C ASP A 90 4.74 5.52 -21.11
N GLN A 91 5.50 5.52 -20.02
CA GLN A 91 6.38 4.44 -19.58
C GLN A 91 6.19 4.18 -18.09
N CYS A 92 6.27 2.92 -17.65
CA CYS A 92 6.14 2.62 -16.23
C CYS A 92 7.33 3.18 -15.44
N LYS A 93 7.06 3.63 -14.20
CA LYS A 93 8.09 4.22 -13.33
C LYS A 93 9.27 3.28 -13.07
N ALA A 94 9.04 1.97 -13.06
CA ALA A 94 10.12 0.99 -12.91
C ALA A 94 11.10 0.98 -14.10
N CYS A 95 10.60 1.05 -15.33
CA CYS A 95 11.46 1.15 -16.52
C CYS A 95 12.19 2.49 -16.57
N GLU A 96 11.49 3.59 -16.29
CA GLU A 96 12.09 4.94 -16.20
C GLU A 96 13.26 4.96 -15.20
N MET A 97 13.07 4.42 -13.98
CA MET A 97 14.14 4.36 -12.98
C MET A 97 15.32 3.47 -13.41
N ARG A 98 15.07 2.36 -14.10
CA ARG A 98 16.14 1.50 -14.66
C ARG A 98 16.95 2.24 -15.72
N ASP A 99 16.29 3.00 -16.58
CA ASP A 99 16.96 3.79 -17.62
C ASP A 99 17.78 4.93 -17.00
N MET A 100 17.31 5.55 -15.91
CA MET A 100 18.10 6.51 -15.14
C MET A 100 19.37 5.88 -14.56
N VAL A 101 19.28 4.71 -13.94
CA VAL A 101 20.45 4.01 -13.39
C VAL A 101 21.45 3.65 -14.49
N LYS A 102 20.99 3.14 -15.65
CA LYS A 102 21.88 2.82 -16.77
C LYS A 102 22.66 4.04 -17.27
N LYS A 103 21.99 5.19 -17.42
CA LYS A 103 22.63 6.45 -17.85
C LYS A 103 23.71 6.93 -16.88
N GLU A 104 23.52 6.72 -15.58
CA GLU A 104 24.52 7.07 -14.57
C GLU A 104 25.69 6.07 -14.53
N MET A 105 25.49 4.82 -14.93
CA MET A 105 26.57 3.83 -15.03
C MET A 105 27.43 3.99 -16.30
N GLU A 106 26.92 4.66 -17.33
CA GLU A 106 27.61 4.92 -18.60
C GLU A 106 28.42 6.23 -18.58
N LYS A 107 28.28 7.05 -17.53
CA LYS A 107 29.15 8.20 -17.24
C LYS A 107 30.44 7.77 -16.55
#